data_AF-A0A436WQ80-F1
#
_entry.id   AF-A0A436WQ80-F1
#
_cell.length_a   1.000
_cell.length_b   1.000
_cell.length_c   1.000
_cell.angle_alpha   90.00
_cell.angle_beta   90.00
_cell.angle_gamma   90.00
#
_symmetry.space_group_name_H-M   'P 1'
#
loop_
_entity.id
_entity.type
_entity.pdbx_description
1 polymer ?
#
loop_
_entity_poly.entity_id
_entity_poly.type
_entity_poly.pdbx_seq_one_letter_code
_entity_poly.pdbx_strand_id
1 'polypeptide(L)'
;MSIEIAEEVNLSSPSAESDNEELNIDRFALSSFRHIADQDYISARLSHRARLFPQFLWQSQQCLEKYAKFLLLLHRVKARRIGHSLERAFALLDARLPFPIQLSDGTRRFVVYIDNIGRWRYLEGSQFVTGDELHRLDRAVWELRRYCQRRLARSPSGEATPAQRQPWLKEVADAEANRQAFRLSSGFIERILDDEKHPARSGLVWKNLCFGKRKRDRIFKVPMPVNFTNSALWLYPEIIDRVEQYVHVPKEIAAACREAISERAAQGQLTTNQT
;
A
#
# COMPACT_ATOMS: atom_id res chain seq x y z
N MET A 1 -58.95 -23.72 5.97
CA MET A 1 -58.12 -23.27 4.83
C MET A 1 -57.95 -21.77 4.99
N SER A 2 -56.89 -21.38 5.70
CA SER A 2 -56.63 -19.99 6.05
C SER A 2 -55.59 -19.43 5.09
N ILE A 3 -55.92 -18.35 4.40
CA ILE A 3 -55.01 -17.60 3.53
C ILE A 3 -54.78 -16.23 4.18
N GLU A 4 -53.49 -15.95 4.33
CA GLU A 4 -52.71 -14.71 4.51
C GLU A 4 -53.44 -13.37 4.67
N ILE A 5 -52.93 -12.56 5.63
CA ILE A 5 -52.69 -11.12 5.39
C ILE A 5 -51.36 -10.70 6.04
N ALA A 6 -50.42 -10.35 5.15
CA ALA A 6 -49.28 -9.43 5.20
C ALA A 6 -48.67 -8.99 6.56
N GLU A 7 -47.39 -9.34 6.75
CA GLU A 7 -46.45 -8.57 7.56
C GLU A 7 -46.03 -7.30 6.79
N GLU A 8 -46.33 -6.13 7.35
CA GLU A 8 -45.78 -4.85 6.89
C GLU A 8 -44.26 -4.81 7.10
N VAL A 9 -43.54 -4.84 5.98
CA VAL A 9 -42.11 -4.50 5.95
C VAL A 9 -41.99 -3.00 6.18
N ASN A 10 -41.61 -2.63 7.41
CA ASN A 10 -41.27 -1.25 7.78
C ASN A 10 -39.97 -0.82 7.08
N LEU A 11 -40.09 -0.31 5.86
CA LEU A 11 -39.03 0.42 5.15
C LEU A 11 -38.94 1.83 5.74
N SER A 12 -38.31 1.95 6.91
CA SER A 12 -37.93 3.24 7.45
C SER A 12 -36.90 3.88 6.50
N SER A 13 -37.27 5.03 5.93
CA SER A 13 -36.36 5.86 5.15
C SER A 13 -35.19 6.29 6.03
N PRO A 14 -33.93 6.29 5.54
CA PRO A 14 -32.78 6.71 6.33
C PRO A 14 -32.96 8.14 6.85
N SER A 15 -32.67 8.35 8.14
CA SER A 15 -32.76 9.66 8.78
C SER A 15 -31.59 10.56 8.36
N ALA A 16 -31.77 11.88 8.37
CA ALA A 16 -30.71 12.84 8.02
C ALA A 16 -29.41 12.68 8.86
N GLU A 17 -29.50 12.07 10.04
CA GLU A 17 -28.34 11.74 10.88
C GLU A 17 -27.51 10.58 10.33
N SER A 18 -28.13 9.52 9.78
CA SER A 18 -27.41 8.39 9.19
C SER A 18 -26.72 8.78 7.87
N ASP A 19 -27.34 9.68 7.10
CA ASP A 19 -26.73 10.27 5.90
C ASP A 19 -25.48 11.10 6.24
N ASN A 20 -25.49 11.80 7.38
CA ASN A 20 -24.33 12.55 7.87
C ASN A 20 -23.21 11.62 8.36
N GLU A 21 -23.53 10.52 9.05
CA GLU A 21 -22.55 9.52 9.47
C GLU A 21 -21.83 8.89 8.27
N GLU A 22 -22.58 8.42 7.26
CA GLU A 22 -22.02 7.82 6.05
C GLU A 22 -21.08 8.78 5.29
N LEU A 23 -21.46 10.06 5.21
CA LEU A 23 -20.61 11.08 4.61
C LEU A 23 -19.34 11.33 5.44
N ASN A 24 -19.43 11.29 6.77
CA ASN A 24 -18.27 11.45 7.65
C ASN A 24 -17.32 10.26 7.57
N ILE A 25 -17.82 9.04 7.37
CA ILE A 25 -16.98 7.86 7.09
C ILE A 25 -16.23 8.03 5.77
N ASP A 26 -16.91 8.53 4.72
CA ASP A 26 -16.25 8.80 3.44
C ASP A 26 -15.17 9.90 3.56
N ARG A 27 -15.45 10.96 4.32
CA ARG A 27 -14.47 12.01 4.63
C ARG A 27 -13.28 11.45 5.39
N PHE A 28 -13.51 10.61 6.39
CA PHE A 28 -12.46 9.93 7.13
C PHE A 28 -11.59 9.08 6.20
N ALA A 29 -12.19 8.31 5.28
CA ALA A 29 -11.42 7.54 4.31
C ALA A 29 -10.51 8.47 3.49
N LEU A 30 -11.06 9.57 2.97
CA LEU A 30 -10.31 10.53 2.15
C LEU A 30 -9.15 11.17 2.92
N SER A 31 -9.42 11.72 4.11
CA SER A 31 -8.43 12.47 4.89
C SER A 31 -7.40 11.57 5.57
N SER A 32 -7.84 10.46 6.16
CA SER A 32 -7.01 9.60 7.01
C SER A 32 -6.27 8.53 6.24
N PHE A 33 -6.78 8.13 5.06
CA PHE A 33 -6.12 7.13 4.22
C PHE A 33 -5.60 7.71 2.92
N ARG A 34 -6.44 8.17 2.00
CA ARG A 34 -5.95 8.59 0.66
C ARG A 34 -4.96 9.74 0.73
N HIS A 35 -5.25 10.80 1.48
CA HIS A 35 -4.35 11.95 1.58
C HIS A 35 -3.06 11.64 2.34
N ILE A 36 -3.11 10.73 3.33
CA ILE A 36 -1.91 10.28 4.03
C ILE A 36 -1.07 9.35 3.13
N ALA A 37 -1.72 8.48 2.35
CA ALA A 37 -1.04 7.62 1.37
C ALA A 37 -0.31 8.45 0.29
N ASP A 38 -0.93 9.52 -0.19
CA ASP A 38 -0.29 10.47 -1.12
C ASP A 38 0.99 11.09 -0.49
N GLN A 39 0.96 11.40 0.81
CA GLN A 39 2.13 11.93 1.54
C GLN A 39 3.21 10.88 1.78
N ASP A 40 2.83 9.65 2.14
CA ASP A 40 3.76 8.53 2.29
C ASP A 40 4.47 8.21 0.98
N TYR A 41 3.75 8.26 -0.16
CA TYR A 41 4.33 8.08 -1.48
C TYR A 41 5.42 9.12 -1.77
N ILE A 42 5.10 10.39 -1.57
CA ILE A 42 6.04 11.50 -1.79
C ILE A 42 7.26 11.36 -0.87
N SER A 43 7.02 11.02 0.40
CA SER A 43 8.08 10.81 1.38
C SER A 43 8.99 9.65 0.99
N ALA A 44 8.42 8.52 0.55
CA ALA A 44 9.18 7.37 0.05
C ALA A 44 10.09 7.78 -1.11
N ARG A 45 9.58 8.55 -2.07
CA ARG A 45 10.37 9.05 -3.21
C ARG A 45 11.53 9.95 -2.76
N LEU A 46 11.29 10.83 -1.78
CA LEU A 46 12.32 11.70 -1.22
C LEU A 46 13.40 10.88 -0.48
N SER A 47 12.99 9.92 0.34
CA SER A 47 13.88 8.98 1.04
C SER A 47 14.74 8.18 0.06
N HIS A 48 14.15 7.66 -1.02
CA HIS A 48 14.88 6.94 -2.05
C HIS A 48 15.92 7.84 -2.73
N ARG A 49 15.52 9.08 -3.08
CA ARG A 49 16.43 10.06 -3.70
C ARG A 49 17.59 10.41 -2.76
N ALA A 50 17.35 10.43 -1.46
CA ALA A 50 18.36 10.65 -0.42
C ALA A 50 19.13 9.37 -0.02
N ARG A 51 18.86 8.21 -0.64
CA ARG A 51 19.44 6.89 -0.31
C ARG A 51 19.15 6.40 1.12
N LEU A 52 18.05 6.88 1.71
CA LEU A 52 17.54 6.39 2.99
C LEU A 52 16.65 5.17 2.76
N PHE A 53 17.24 4.06 2.29
CA PHE A 53 16.50 2.89 1.81
C PHE A 53 15.55 2.24 2.83
N PRO A 54 15.91 2.08 4.11
CA PRO A 54 14.96 1.58 5.11
C PRO A 54 13.71 2.44 5.22
N GLN A 55 13.88 3.77 5.17
CA GLN A 55 12.76 4.72 5.21
C GLN A 55 11.93 4.64 3.93
N PHE A 56 12.57 4.54 2.77
CA PHE A 56 11.88 4.30 1.50
C PHE A 56 11.01 3.03 1.54
N LEU A 57 11.55 1.91 2.04
CA LEU A 57 10.84 0.63 2.07
C LEU A 57 9.62 0.66 3.00
N TRP A 58 9.78 1.17 4.23
CA TRP A 58 8.68 1.31 5.18
C TRP A 58 7.61 2.29 4.66
N GLN A 59 8.02 3.46 4.15
CA GLN A 59 7.07 4.46 3.61
C GLN A 59 6.33 3.91 2.38
N SER A 60 6.98 3.07 1.58
CA SER A 60 6.34 2.36 0.46
C SER A 60 5.24 1.41 0.95
N GLN A 61 5.52 0.62 1.99
CA GLN A 61 4.52 -0.28 2.59
C GLN A 61 3.33 0.51 3.14
N GLN A 62 3.61 1.54 3.92
CA GLN A 62 2.61 2.42 4.52
C GLN A 62 1.71 3.10 3.48
N CYS A 63 2.29 3.53 2.36
CA CYS A 63 1.57 4.12 1.25
C CYS A 63 0.56 3.13 0.64
N LEU A 64 1.01 1.94 0.25
CA LEU A 64 0.16 0.91 -0.37
C LEU A 64 -0.92 0.41 0.59
N GLU A 65 -0.57 0.23 1.87
CA GLU A 65 -1.49 -0.19 2.93
C GLU A 65 -2.66 0.80 3.06
N LYS A 66 -2.35 2.10 3.09
CA LYS A 66 -3.36 3.14 3.24
C LYS A 66 -4.26 3.26 2.02
N TYR A 67 -3.75 3.13 0.79
CA TYR A 67 -4.63 3.04 -0.38
C TYR A 67 -5.55 1.81 -0.34
N ALA A 68 -5.05 0.65 0.09
CA ALA A 68 -5.88 -0.54 0.23
C ALA A 68 -6.97 -0.35 1.30
N LYS A 69 -6.61 0.22 2.46
CA LYS A 69 -7.56 0.56 3.54
C LYS A 69 -8.60 1.59 3.09
N PHE A 70 -8.21 2.57 2.29
CA PHE A 70 -9.13 3.53 1.68
C PHE A 70 -10.21 2.82 0.86
N LEU A 71 -9.81 1.93 -0.04
CA LEU A 71 -10.73 1.19 -0.91
C LEU A 71 -11.66 0.29 -0.09
N LEU A 72 -11.10 -0.49 0.85
CA LEU A 72 -11.89 -1.35 1.74
C LEU A 72 -12.93 -0.56 2.54
N LEU A 73 -12.54 0.57 3.13
CA LEU A 73 -13.46 1.39 3.94
C LEU A 73 -14.55 2.05 3.09
N LEU A 74 -14.20 2.59 1.91
CA LEU A 74 -15.21 3.19 1.02
C LEU A 74 -16.28 2.19 0.58
N HIS A 75 -15.89 0.93 0.37
CA HIS A 75 -16.81 -0.17 0.04
C HIS A 75 -17.40 -0.85 1.28
N ARG A 76 -17.22 -0.29 2.48
CA ARG A 76 -17.72 -0.82 3.76
C ARG A 76 -17.30 -2.27 4.02
N VAL A 77 -16.17 -2.69 3.46
CA VAL A 77 -15.60 -4.03 3.67
C VAL A 77 -14.95 -4.08 5.05
N LYS A 78 -15.44 -4.97 5.92
CA LYS A 78 -14.90 -5.17 7.27
C LYS A 78 -13.48 -5.74 7.18
N ALA A 79 -12.48 -4.93 7.53
CA ALA A 79 -11.07 -5.28 7.43
C ALA A 79 -10.30 -5.21 8.77
N ARG A 80 -10.98 -5.40 9.91
CA ARG A 80 -10.40 -5.18 11.25
C ARG A 80 -9.15 -6.02 11.58
N ARG A 81 -8.93 -7.14 10.88
CA ARG A 81 -7.86 -8.12 11.17
C ARG A 81 -6.76 -8.19 10.11
N ILE A 82 -6.73 -7.28 9.13
CA ILE A 82 -5.66 -7.29 8.10
C ILE A 82 -4.31 -6.81 8.65
N GLY A 83 -4.31 -6.04 9.75
CA GLY A 83 -3.10 -5.49 10.35
C GLY A 83 -2.32 -4.60 9.37
N HIS A 84 -1.04 -4.94 9.19
CA HIS A 84 -0.10 -4.31 8.27
C HIS A 84 0.28 -5.20 7.07
N SER A 85 -0.45 -6.29 6.83
CA SER A 85 -0.17 -7.18 5.69
C SER A 85 -0.81 -6.65 4.42
N LEU A 86 0.02 -6.27 3.45
CA LEU A 86 -0.41 -5.92 2.11
C LEU A 86 -1.00 -7.13 1.39
N GLU A 87 -0.41 -8.32 1.54
CA GLU A 87 -0.93 -9.53 0.90
C GLU A 87 -2.40 -9.77 1.29
N ARG A 88 -2.71 -9.72 2.60
CA ARG A 88 -4.08 -9.87 3.10
C ARG A 88 -4.99 -8.74 2.63
N ALA A 89 -4.49 -7.50 2.60
CA ALA A 89 -5.27 -6.36 2.16
C ALA A 89 -5.66 -6.49 0.67
N PHE A 90 -4.71 -6.86 -0.20
CA PHE A 90 -4.94 -7.00 -1.64
C PHE A 90 -5.78 -8.24 -1.97
N ALA A 91 -5.59 -9.35 -1.27
CA ALA A 91 -6.47 -10.52 -1.41
C ALA A 91 -7.91 -10.17 -1.03
N LEU A 92 -8.11 -9.35 0.01
CA LEU A 92 -9.44 -8.89 0.40
C LEU A 92 -10.03 -7.92 -0.64
N LEU A 93 -9.21 -7.08 -1.28
CA LEU A 93 -9.66 -6.23 -2.38
C LEU A 93 -10.17 -7.08 -3.54
N ASP A 94 -9.36 -8.04 -4.01
CA ASP A 94 -9.70 -8.93 -5.11
C ASP A 94 -10.99 -9.73 -4.82
N ALA A 95 -11.21 -10.14 -3.57
CA ALA A 95 -12.36 -10.96 -3.18
C ALA A 95 -13.64 -10.18 -2.89
N ARG A 96 -13.58 -8.89 -2.53
CA ARG A 96 -14.73 -8.15 -1.95
C ARG A 96 -15.16 -6.93 -2.73
N LEU A 97 -14.31 -6.35 -3.58
CA LEU A 97 -14.73 -5.21 -4.39
C LEU A 97 -15.69 -5.68 -5.50
N PRO A 98 -16.66 -4.85 -5.88
CA PRO A 98 -17.65 -5.21 -6.89
C PRO A 98 -17.12 -5.05 -8.32
N PHE A 99 -15.80 -4.91 -8.48
CA PHE A 99 -15.06 -4.83 -9.74
C PHE A 99 -13.59 -5.24 -9.50
N PRO A 100 -12.90 -5.79 -10.51
CA PRO A 100 -11.49 -6.12 -10.39
C PRO A 100 -10.62 -4.86 -10.42
N ILE A 101 -9.61 -4.82 -9.54
CA ILE A 101 -8.52 -3.85 -9.64
C ILE A 101 -7.48 -4.40 -10.62
N GLN A 102 -7.24 -3.68 -11.71
CA GLN A 102 -6.27 -4.07 -12.72
C GLN A 102 -4.87 -3.65 -12.30
N LEU A 103 -4.14 -4.60 -11.72
CA LEU A 103 -2.73 -4.47 -11.37
C LEU A 103 -1.89 -5.34 -12.29
N SER A 104 -0.76 -4.81 -12.77
CA SER A 104 0.20 -5.61 -13.54
C SER A 104 0.90 -6.65 -12.65
N ASP A 105 1.42 -7.71 -13.26
CA ASP A 105 2.21 -8.71 -12.54
C ASP A 105 3.43 -8.09 -11.85
N GLY A 106 4.01 -7.04 -12.45
CA GLY A 106 5.10 -6.27 -11.86
C GLY A 106 4.68 -5.62 -10.54
N THR A 107 3.50 -4.98 -10.51
CA THR A 107 2.93 -4.42 -9.29
C THR A 107 2.62 -5.49 -8.26
N ARG A 108 2.00 -6.61 -8.65
CA ARG A 108 1.68 -7.71 -7.72
C ARG A 108 2.95 -8.28 -7.07
N ARG A 109 4.01 -8.52 -7.85
CA ARG A 109 5.32 -8.93 -7.31
C ARG A 109 5.93 -7.86 -6.40
N PHE A 110 5.80 -6.59 -6.76
CA PHE A 110 6.30 -5.49 -5.93
C PHE A 110 5.58 -5.39 -4.59
N VAL A 111 4.26 -5.61 -4.56
CA VAL A 111 3.48 -5.65 -3.31
C VAL A 111 4.00 -6.75 -2.40
N VAL A 112 4.21 -7.97 -2.91
CA VAL A 112 4.79 -9.08 -2.14
C VAL A 112 6.19 -8.75 -1.62
N TYR A 113 7.03 -8.16 -2.47
CA TYR A 113 8.37 -7.71 -2.08
C TYR A 113 8.31 -6.69 -0.92
N ILE A 114 7.46 -5.67 -1.03
CA ILE A 114 7.32 -4.64 0.01
C ILE A 114 6.71 -5.21 1.29
N ASP A 115 5.74 -6.14 1.21
CA ASP A 115 5.14 -6.75 2.40
C ASP A 115 6.17 -7.54 3.22
N ASN A 116 7.10 -8.19 2.53
CA ASN A 116 8.16 -8.99 3.16
C ASN A 116 9.29 -8.14 3.76
N ILE A 117 9.69 -7.05 3.11
CA ILE A 117 10.88 -6.29 3.51
C ILE A 117 10.51 -4.99 4.26
N GLY A 118 9.48 -4.29 3.81
CA GLY A 118 9.06 -3.00 4.37
C GLY A 118 8.55 -3.09 5.81
N ARG A 119 8.09 -4.27 6.24
CA ARG A 119 7.57 -4.53 7.59
C ARG A 119 8.61 -4.40 8.71
N TRP A 120 9.90 -4.55 8.39
CA TRP A 120 11.00 -4.55 9.36
C TRP A 120 11.52 -3.14 9.60
N ARG A 121 10.81 -2.36 10.43
CA ARG A 121 11.13 -0.96 10.72
C ARG A 121 12.49 -0.75 11.37
N TYR A 122 12.89 -1.68 12.22
CA TYR A 122 14.07 -1.57 13.05
C TYR A 122 15.19 -2.48 12.57
N LEU A 123 15.11 -2.90 11.29
CA LEU A 123 16.05 -3.83 10.68
C LEU A 123 16.06 -5.17 11.45
N GLU A 124 14.89 -5.62 11.91
CA GLU A 124 14.73 -6.93 12.56
C GLU A 124 15.11 -8.04 11.59
N GLY A 125 14.69 -7.90 10.32
CA GLY A 125 15.19 -8.66 9.17
C GLY A 125 16.14 -7.84 8.31
N SER A 126 17.06 -8.53 7.62
CA SER A 126 17.93 -7.91 6.62
C SER A 126 17.12 -7.31 5.46
N GLN A 127 17.60 -6.21 4.90
CA GLN A 127 16.92 -5.46 3.84
C GLN A 127 17.80 -5.34 2.60
N PHE A 128 17.16 -5.28 1.44
CA PHE A 128 17.86 -5.08 0.18
C PHE A 128 17.05 -4.30 -0.84
N VAL A 129 17.75 -3.52 -1.66
CA VAL A 129 17.25 -2.76 -2.81
C VAL A 129 18.16 -3.10 -3.99
N THR A 130 17.58 -3.41 -5.14
CA THR A 130 18.25 -3.98 -6.32
C THR A 130 18.24 -3.05 -7.53
N GLY A 131 17.54 -1.91 -7.46
CA GLY A 131 17.72 -0.76 -8.34
C GLY A 131 16.42 -0.12 -8.83
N ASP A 132 15.46 -0.92 -9.31
CA ASP A 132 14.24 -0.41 -9.98
C ASP A 132 13.05 -0.15 -9.03
N GLU A 133 13.23 -0.33 -7.72
CA GLU A 133 12.14 -0.30 -6.74
C GLU A 133 11.38 1.02 -6.73
N LEU A 134 12.04 2.16 -6.96
CA LEU A 134 11.36 3.45 -7.06
C LEU A 134 10.34 3.46 -8.21
N HIS A 135 10.68 2.87 -9.36
CA HIS A 135 9.80 2.83 -10.52
C HIS A 135 8.68 1.80 -10.35
N ARG A 136 8.98 0.69 -9.67
CA ARG A 136 7.95 -0.26 -9.25
C ARG A 136 6.96 0.38 -8.29
N LEU A 137 7.43 1.20 -7.33
CA LEU A 137 6.56 1.99 -6.47
C LEU A 137 5.71 2.97 -7.28
N ASP A 138 6.32 3.74 -8.19
CA ASP A 138 5.59 4.69 -9.04
C ASP A 138 4.46 4.01 -9.81
N ARG A 139 4.75 2.83 -10.37
CA ARG A 139 3.78 2.03 -11.11
C ARG A 139 2.68 1.51 -10.20
N ALA A 140 3.04 0.91 -9.06
CA ALA A 140 2.10 0.35 -8.10
C ALA A 140 1.15 1.40 -7.52
N VAL A 141 1.70 2.55 -7.12
CA VAL A 141 0.92 3.69 -6.62
C VAL A 141 -0.01 4.19 -7.71
N TRP A 142 0.47 4.40 -8.93
CA TRP A 142 -0.39 4.87 -10.01
C TRP A 142 -1.49 3.87 -10.37
N GLU A 143 -1.19 2.58 -10.50
CA GLU A 143 -2.19 1.55 -10.81
C GLU A 143 -3.29 1.50 -9.75
N LEU A 144 -2.91 1.45 -8.47
CA LEU A 144 -3.84 1.36 -7.35
C LEU A 144 -4.62 2.67 -7.12
N ARG A 145 -3.93 3.81 -7.14
CA ARG A 145 -4.49 5.12 -6.79
C ARG A 145 -5.59 5.55 -7.75
N ARG A 146 -5.56 5.14 -9.03
CA ARG A 146 -6.65 5.43 -9.97
C ARG A 146 -8.01 4.91 -9.50
N TYR A 147 -8.04 3.86 -8.69
CA TYR A 147 -9.27 3.34 -8.10
C TYR A 147 -9.70 4.08 -6.83
N CYS A 148 -8.83 4.92 -6.25
CA CYS A 148 -9.10 5.63 -5.00
C CYS A 148 -10.03 6.85 -5.18
N GLN A 149 -11.22 6.59 -5.71
CA GLN A 149 -12.24 7.58 -6.02
C GLN A 149 -13.53 7.29 -5.26
N ARG A 150 -14.05 8.27 -4.53
CA ARG A 150 -15.33 8.13 -3.82
C ARG A 150 -16.46 7.68 -4.75
N ARG A 151 -16.51 8.23 -5.97
CA ARG A 151 -17.55 7.90 -6.96
C ARG A 151 -17.60 6.41 -7.30
N LEU A 152 -16.46 5.70 -7.31
CA LEU A 152 -16.45 4.27 -7.60
C LEU A 152 -17.14 3.43 -6.51
N ALA A 153 -17.31 3.94 -5.31
CA ALA A 153 -17.99 3.25 -4.22
C ALA A 153 -19.36 3.85 -3.87
N ARG A 154 -19.50 5.18 -3.97
CA ARG A 154 -20.61 5.94 -3.40
C ARG A 154 -21.23 6.89 -4.41
N SER A 155 -22.56 6.91 -4.46
CA SER A 155 -23.40 7.89 -5.12
C SER A 155 -24.04 8.84 -4.09
N PRO A 156 -24.74 9.92 -4.50
CA PRO A 156 -25.54 10.71 -3.58
C PRO A 156 -26.64 9.91 -2.87
N SER A 157 -27.10 8.82 -3.47
CA SER A 157 -28.17 7.95 -2.96
C SER A 157 -27.65 6.68 -2.25
N GLY A 158 -26.37 6.64 -1.86
CA GLY A 158 -25.78 5.50 -1.15
C GLY A 158 -24.67 4.80 -1.95
N GLU A 159 -24.71 3.47 -2.06
CA GLU A 159 -23.72 2.71 -2.84
C GLU A 159 -23.86 3.01 -4.35
N ALA A 160 -22.74 3.04 -5.06
CA ALA A 160 -22.75 3.22 -6.51
C ALA A 160 -23.20 1.93 -7.22
N THR A 161 -24.20 2.04 -8.09
CA THR A 161 -24.69 0.90 -8.89
C THR A 161 -23.67 0.51 -9.97
N PRO A 162 -23.74 -0.73 -10.51
CA PRO A 162 -22.89 -1.14 -11.63
C PRO A 162 -22.98 -0.19 -12.84
N ALA A 163 -24.18 0.27 -13.18
CA ALA A 163 -24.40 1.19 -14.30
C ALA A 163 -23.71 2.55 -14.08
N GLN A 164 -23.73 3.06 -12.85
CA GLN A 164 -23.01 4.30 -12.49
C GLN A 164 -21.49 4.10 -12.55
N ARG A 165 -20.99 2.96 -12.09
CA ARG A 165 -19.54 2.65 -12.05
C ARG A 165 -18.92 2.43 -13.41
N GLN A 166 -19.64 1.82 -14.35
CA GLN A 166 -19.11 1.39 -15.64
C GLN A 166 -18.35 2.50 -16.41
N PRO A 167 -18.90 3.73 -16.60
CA PRO A 167 -18.17 4.79 -17.28
C PRO A 167 -16.90 5.23 -16.53
N TRP A 168 -16.92 5.23 -15.19
CA TRP A 168 -15.74 5.59 -14.39
C TRP A 168 -14.67 4.51 -14.40
N LEU A 169 -15.05 3.24 -14.43
CA LEU A 169 -14.11 2.12 -14.61
C LEU A 169 -13.48 2.15 -16.00
N LYS A 170 -14.25 2.52 -17.03
CA LYS A 170 -13.71 2.76 -18.37
C LYS A 170 -12.69 3.90 -18.38
N GLU A 171 -13.01 5.04 -17.74
CA GLU A 171 -12.07 6.16 -17.57
C GLU A 171 -10.77 5.71 -16.87
N VAL A 172 -10.88 4.91 -15.81
CA VAL A 172 -9.73 4.33 -15.10
C VAL A 172 -8.90 3.44 -16.02
N ALA A 173 -9.52 2.58 -16.82
CA ALA A 173 -8.82 1.70 -17.75
C ALA A 173 -8.11 2.50 -18.86
N ASP A 174 -8.83 3.43 -19.51
CA ASP A 174 -8.33 4.23 -20.62
C ASP A 174 -7.15 5.15 -20.21
N ALA A 175 -7.04 5.49 -18.92
CA ALA A 175 -5.93 6.24 -18.35
C ALA A 175 -4.54 5.62 -18.58
N GLU A 176 -4.45 4.31 -18.86
CA GLU A 176 -3.20 3.63 -19.18
C GLU A 176 -2.49 4.21 -20.41
N ALA A 177 -3.26 4.70 -21.40
CA ALA A 177 -2.70 5.31 -22.61
C ALA A 177 -1.90 6.60 -22.34
N ASN A 178 -2.22 7.31 -21.24
CA ASN A 178 -1.53 8.52 -20.82
C ASN A 178 -1.58 8.70 -19.30
N ARG A 179 -0.66 8.02 -18.61
CA ARG A 179 -0.59 7.98 -17.14
C ARG A 179 -0.50 9.36 -16.50
N GLN A 180 0.33 10.23 -17.06
CA GLN A 180 0.55 11.57 -16.51
C GLN A 180 -0.63 12.52 -16.71
N ALA A 181 -1.54 12.23 -17.64
CA ALA A 181 -2.75 13.01 -17.84
C ALA A 181 -3.89 12.62 -16.89
N PHE A 182 -3.82 11.43 -16.27
CA PHE A 182 -4.84 11.01 -15.34
C PHE A 182 -4.76 11.80 -14.02
N ARG A 183 -5.91 12.28 -13.54
CA ARG A 183 -6.01 13.12 -12.36
C ARG A 183 -7.21 12.72 -11.52
N LEU A 184 -7.02 12.65 -10.20
CA LEU A 184 -8.12 12.55 -9.26
C LEU A 184 -8.69 13.93 -8.93
N SER A 185 -10.01 14.01 -8.84
CA SER A 185 -10.67 15.20 -8.30
C SER A 185 -10.25 15.41 -6.84
N SER A 186 -9.88 16.64 -6.47
CA SER A 186 -9.42 17.03 -5.13
C SER A 186 -8.22 16.25 -4.58
N GLY A 187 -7.40 15.63 -5.44
CA GLY A 187 -6.25 14.84 -4.97
C GLY A 187 -5.06 15.69 -4.50
N PHE A 188 -4.29 15.16 -3.53
CA PHE A 188 -3.15 15.89 -2.96
C PHE A 188 -1.96 15.93 -3.93
N ILE A 189 -1.68 14.82 -4.63
CA ILE A 189 -0.67 14.76 -5.70
C ILE A 189 -0.96 15.80 -6.79
N GLU A 190 -2.21 15.92 -7.22
CA GLU A 190 -2.64 16.87 -8.25
C GLU A 190 -2.36 18.32 -7.84
N ARG A 191 -2.66 18.70 -6.59
CA ARG A 191 -2.34 20.03 -6.05
C ARG A 191 -0.84 20.32 -6.11
N ILE A 192 -0.01 19.34 -5.77
CA ILE A 192 1.46 19.46 -5.84
C ILE A 192 1.96 19.55 -7.28
N LEU A 193 1.33 18.85 -8.22
CA LEU A 193 1.72 18.91 -9.63
C LEU A 193 1.45 20.29 -10.24
N ASP A 194 0.34 20.92 -9.85
CA ASP A 194 -0.09 22.24 -10.33
C ASP A 194 0.75 23.39 -9.75
N ASP A 195 1.11 23.32 -8.46
CA ASP A 195 1.97 24.31 -7.83
C ASP A 195 3.45 24.04 -8.11
N GLU A 196 4.01 24.71 -9.11
CA GLU A 196 5.40 24.55 -9.52
C GLU A 196 6.43 24.90 -8.43
N LYS A 197 6.03 25.71 -7.42
CA LYS A 197 6.87 26.12 -6.30
C LYS A 197 6.73 25.20 -5.09
N HIS A 198 5.80 24.25 -5.11
CA HIS A 198 5.59 23.35 -3.98
C HIS A 198 6.86 22.54 -3.67
N PRO A 199 7.37 22.53 -2.42
CA PRO A 199 8.66 21.93 -2.08
C PRO A 199 8.73 20.43 -2.40
N ALA A 200 7.62 19.71 -2.21
CA ALA A 200 7.53 18.28 -2.54
C ALA A 200 7.51 17.97 -4.06
N ARG A 201 7.21 18.95 -4.92
CA ARG A 201 7.02 18.70 -6.35
C ARG A 201 8.28 18.17 -7.01
N SER A 202 9.44 18.69 -6.61
CA SER A 202 10.73 18.24 -7.17
C SER A 202 10.95 16.74 -6.92
N GLY A 203 10.61 16.22 -5.74
CA GLY A 203 10.66 14.79 -5.42
C GLY A 203 9.63 13.98 -6.20
N LEU A 204 8.41 14.50 -6.33
CA LEU A 204 7.32 13.83 -7.03
C LEU A 204 7.62 13.59 -8.51
N VAL A 205 8.12 14.59 -9.24
CA VAL A 205 8.31 14.50 -10.71
C VAL A 205 9.69 13.98 -11.14
N TRP A 206 10.65 13.89 -10.22
CA TRP A 206 12.02 13.47 -10.54
C TRP A 206 12.08 12.01 -11.00
N LYS A 207 12.37 11.76 -12.28
CA LYS A 207 12.43 10.40 -12.84
C LYS A 207 11.11 9.63 -12.65
N ASN A 208 9.97 10.28 -12.85
CA ASN A 208 8.65 9.65 -12.73
C ASN A 208 7.97 9.52 -14.11
N LEU A 209 7.54 8.30 -14.49
CA LEU A 209 6.77 8.03 -15.72
C LEU A 209 5.26 8.01 -15.49
N CYS A 210 4.81 8.05 -14.24
CA CYS A 210 3.40 7.92 -13.88
C CYS A 210 2.79 9.27 -13.50
N PHE A 211 3.57 10.15 -12.87
CA PHE A 211 3.12 11.47 -12.41
C PHE A 211 3.97 12.59 -13.01
N GLY A 212 3.30 13.57 -13.63
CA GLY A 212 3.94 14.73 -14.24
C GLY A 212 2.94 15.59 -15.01
N LYS A 213 3.38 16.77 -15.48
CA LYS A 213 2.54 17.70 -16.26
C LYS A 213 2.55 17.41 -17.76
N ARG A 214 3.59 16.75 -18.26
CA ARG A 214 3.77 16.41 -19.68
C ARG A 214 3.88 14.90 -19.82
N LYS A 215 3.32 14.36 -20.90
CA LYS A 215 3.50 12.96 -21.27
C LYS A 215 5.00 12.68 -21.45
N ARG A 216 5.48 11.62 -20.82
CA ARG A 216 6.85 11.11 -20.97
C ARG A 216 6.77 9.60 -21.11
N ASP A 217 7.35 9.08 -22.19
CA ASP A 217 7.40 7.64 -22.44
C ASP A 217 8.74 7.03 -22.03
N ARG A 218 9.77 7.87 -21.81
CA ARG A 218 11.12 7.43 -21.44
C ARG A 218 11.78 8.38 -20.45
N ILE A 219 12.61 7.81 -19.58
CA ILE A 219 13.54 8.53 -18.71
C ILE A 219 14.98 8.11 -19.06
N PHE A 220 15.89 9.08 -19.07
CA PHE A 220 17.33 8.85 -19.23
C PHE A 220 18.05 8.96 -17.88
N LYS A 221 19.22 8.33 -17.76
CA LYS A 221 20.08 8.42 -16.56
C LYS A 221 19.27 8.13 -15.28
N VAL A 222 18.61 6.97 -15.28
CA VAL A 222 17.86 6.46 -14.14
C VAL A 222 18.86 5.95 -13.10
N PRO A 223 18.84 6.46 -11.86
CA PRO A 223 19.63 5.86 -10.78
C PRO A 223 19.11 4.46 -10.48
N MET A 224 20.01 3.48 -10.46
CA MET A 224 19.73 2.09 -10.09
C MET A 224 20.54 1.74 -8.84
N PRO A 225 20.25 2.35 -7.68
CA PRO A 225 21.04 2.11 -6.49
C PRO A 225 20.84 0.69 -6.00
N VAL A 226 21.94 0.03 -5.67
CA VAL A 226 21.93 -1.26 -5.00
C VAL A 226 22.34 -1.06 -3.55
N ASN A 227 21.59 -1.63 -2.61
CA ASN A 227 21.91 -1.57 -1.20
C ASN A 227 21.49 -2.87 -0.52
N PHE A 228 22.37 -3.38 0.35
CA PHE A 228 22.10 -4.54 1.20
C PHE A 228 22.50 -4.15 2.61
N THR A 229 21.61 -4.38 3.56
CA THR A 229 21.84 -4.11 4.97
C THR A 229 21.46 -5.35 5.78
N ASN A 230 22.45 -5.94 6.46
CA ASN A 230 22.21 -7.10 7.30
C ASN A 230 21.63 -6.67 8.65
N SER A 231 20.62 -7.41 9.12
CA SER A 231 20.12 -7.27 10.49
C SER A 231 21.20 -7.65 11.50
N ALA A 232 21.23 -6.94 12.64
CA ALA A 232 22.10 -7.32 13.76
C ALA A 232 21.76 -8.73 14.28
N LEU A 233 20.47 -9.08 14.31
CA LEU A 233 19.99 -10.40 14.72
C LEU A 233 20.30 -11.50 13.70
N TRP A 234 20.53 -11.13 12.43
CA TRP A 234 21.03 -12.06 11.43
C TRP A 234 22.53 -12.38 11.63
N LEU A 235 23.33 -11.35 11.92
CA LEU A 235 24.76 -11.50 12.13
C LEU A 235 25.06 -12.22 13.46
N TYR A 236 24.38 -11.79 14.53
CA TYR A 236 24.62 -12.22 15.91
C TYR A 236 23.32 -12.79 16.52
N PRO A 237 22.77 -13.90 16.01
CA PRO A 237 21.51 -14.44 16.52
C PRO A 237 21.57 -14.81 18.00
N GLU A 238 22.75 -15.13 18.55
CA GLU A 238 23.01 -15.49 19.95
C GLU A 238 22.60 -14.41 20.97
N ILE A 239 22.46 -13.14 20.55
CA ILE A 239 22.08 -12.06 21.45
C ILE A 239 20.56 -12.00 21.68
N ILE A 240 19.76 -12.80 20.97
CA ILE A 240 18.29 -12.67 20.92
C ILE A 240 17.64 -12.68 22.31
N ASP A 241 18.00 -13.65 23.17
CA ASP A 241 17.39 -13.78 24.49
C ASP A 241 17.76 -12.62 25.41
N ARG A 242 18.90 -11.96 25.16
CA ARG A 242 19.29 -10.74 25.89
C ARG A 242 18.57 -9.52 25.34
N VAL A 243 18.45 -9.40 24.01
CA VAL A 243 17.76 -8.28 23.35
C VAL A 243 16.26 -8.25 23.71
N GLU A 244 15.60 -9.41 23.76
CA GLU A 244 14.17 -9.51 24.12
C GLU A 244 13.86 -9.01 25.54
N GLN A 245 14.86 -8.95 26.43
CA GLN A 245 14.68 -8.38 27.78
C GLN A 245 14.56 -6.85 27.76
N TYR A 246 15.03 -6.20 26.69
CA TYR A 246 15.12 -4.74 26.60
C TYR A 246 14.17 -4.14 25.55
N VAL A 247 13.91 -4.86 24.46
CA VAL A 247 13.08 -4.37 23.36
C VAL A 247 12.14 -5.45 22.85
N HIS A 248 11.00 -5.02 22.32
CA HIS A 248 10.08 -5.95 21.66
C HIS A 248 10.70 -6.48 20.37
N VAL A 249 10.86 -7.81 20.28
CA VAL A 249 11.21 -8.51 19.05
C VAL A 249 9.99 -9.31 18.57
N PRO A 250 9.63 -9.25 17.28
CA PRO A 250 8.58 -10.09 16.72
C PRO A 250 8.86 -11.58 16.96
N LYS A 251 7.84 -12.34 17.34
CA LYS A 251 7.98 -13.76 17.74
C LYS A 251 8.63 -14.60 16.64
N GLU A 252 8.27 -14.32 15.39
CA GLU A 252 8.83 -14.99 14.21
C GLU A 252 10.33 -14.73 14.04
N ILE A 253 10.81 -13.54 14.36
CA ILE A 253 12.24 -13.21 14.28
C ILE A 253 12.99 -13.88 15.41
N ALA A 254 12.45 -13.87 16.63
CA ALA A 254 13.06 -14.53 17.77
C ALA A 254 13.16 -16.05 17.56
N ALA A 255 12.12 -16.66 16.99
CA ALA A 255 12.13 -18.07 16.61
C ALA A 255 13.22 -18.36 15.57
N ALA A 256 13.28 -17.57 14.49
CA ALA A 256 14.30 -17.73 13.44
C ALA A 256 15.73 -17.57 13.97
N CYS A 257 15.97 -16.66 14.93
CA CYS A 257 17.29 -16.53 15.56
C CYS A 257 17.67 -17.79 16.33
N ARG A 258 16.76 -18.34 17.13
CA ARG A 258 17.00 -19.57 17.90
C ARG A 258 17.26 -20.77 17.00
N GLU A 259 16.51 -20.90 15.91
CA GLU A 259 16.75 -21.91 14.88
C GLU A 259 18.15 -21.77 14.27
N ALA A 260 18.54 -20.55 13.86
CA ALA A 260 19.87 -20.30 13.31
C ALA A 260 21.01 -20.61 14.29
N ILE A 261 20.82 -20.40 15.61
CA ILE A 261 21.79 -20.81 16.64
C ILE A 261 21.94 -22.34 16.65
N SER A 262 20.82 -23.08 16.65
CA SER A 262 20.83 -24.55 16.63
C SER A 262 21.50 -25.11 15.38
N GLU A 263 21.23 -24.55 14.21
CA GLU A 263 21.85 -24.94 12.94
C GLU A 263 23.37 -24.70 12.94
N ARG A 264 23.81 -23.52 13.40
CA ARG A 264 25.25 -23.19 13.49
C ARG A 264 25.98 -24.13 14.46
N ALA A 265 25.35 -24.49 15.58
CA ALA A 265 25.91 -25.46 16.53
C ALA A 265 26.06 -26.86 15.91
N ALA A 266 25.04 -27.32 15.17
CA ALA A 266 25.08 -28.62 14.48
C ALA A 266 26.16 -28.67 13.39
N GLN A 267 26.32 -27.59 12.61
CA GLN A 267 27.38 -27.48 11.60
C GLN A 267 28.78 -27.46 12.21
N GLY A 268 28.97 -26.74 13.32
CA GLY A 268 30.23 -26.71 14.05
C GLY A 268 30.66 -28.09 14.57
N GLN A 269 29.71 -28.93 15.00
CA GLN A 269 29.95 -30.30 15.44
C GLN A 269 30.27 -31.27 14.29
N LEU A 270 29.73 -31.04 13.09
CA LEU A 270 30.05 -31.84 11.90
C LEU A 270 31.48 -31.56 11.40
N THR A 271 31.96 -30.33 11.53
CA THR A 271 33.34 -29.97 11.14
C THR A 271 34.42 -30.47 12.10
N THR A 272 34.13 -30.60 13.40
CA THR A 272 35.07 -31.15 14.38
C THR A 272 35.16 -32.67 14.38
N ASN A 273 34.15 -33.37 13.87
CA ASN A 273 34.15 -34.83 13.75
C ASN A 273 34.76 -35.35 12.42
N GLN A 274 35.26 -34.45 11.56
CA GLN A 274 35.90 -34.78 10.28
C GLN A 274 37.41 -34.48 10.24
N THR A 275 38.00 -34.05 11.36
CA THR A 275 39.44 -33.85 11.57
C THR A 275 39.97 -34.86 12.57
#